data_AF-A0A2E1EP51-F1
#
_entry.id   AF-A0A2E1EP51-F1
#
_cell.length_a   1.000
_cell.length_b   1.000
_cell.length_c   1.000
_cell.angle_alpha   90.00
_cell.angle_beta   90.00
_cell.angle_gamma   90.00
#
_symmetry.space_group_name_H-M   'P 1'
#
loop_
_entity.id
_entity.type
_entity.pdbx_description
1 polymer ?
#
loop_
_entity_poly.entity_id
_entity_poly.type
_entity_poly.pdbx_seq_one_letter_code
_entity_poly.pdbx_strand_id
1 'polypeptide(L)' 'MKKKPQPKKQPNPYSIFAINTFQMGISIFLFVQIGKYLDYKYGFDETLKIIFAIIGFIVGFFLSYKTIKKN' A
#
# COMPACT_ATOMS: atom_id res chain seq x y z
N MET A 1 7.51 -13.62 -40.54
CA MET A 1 8.51 -13.70 -39.43
C MET A 1 7.84 -13.34 -38.12
N LYS A 2 7.69 -14.29 -37.18
CA LYS A 2 7.12 -14.02 -35.84
C LYS A 2 8.10 -13.12 -35.06
N LYS A 3 7.69 -11.89 -34.73
CA LYS A 3 8.50 -10.95 -33.93
C LYS A 3 8.77 -11.59 -32.57
N LYS A 4 10.05 -11.83 -32.25
CA LYS A 4 10.47 -12.30 -30.92
C LYS A 4 10.01 -11.27 -29.87
N PRO A 5 9.32 -11.66 -28.79
CA PRO A 5 8.95 -10.73 -27.74
C PRO A 5 10.24 -10.16 -27.14
N GLN A 6 10.42 -8.85 -27.24
CA GLN A 6 11.58 -8.17 -26.68
C GLN A 6 11.54 -8.34 -25.15
N PRO A 7 12.68 -8.59 -24.49
CA PRO A 7 12.72 -8.66 -23.03
C PRO A 7 12.21 -7.33 -22.49
N LYS A 8 11.10 -7.36 -21.74
CA LYS A 8 10.58 -6.19 -21.05
C LYS A 8 11.71 -5.62 -20.21
N LYS A 9 12.12 -4.36 -20.47
CA LYS A 9 13.06 -3.63 -19.62
C LYS A 9 12.57 -3.77 -18.19
N GLN A 10 13.35 -4.45 -17.35
CA GLN A 10 13.05 -4.54 -15.93
C GLN A 10 13.07 -3.09 -15.40
N PRO A 11 11.99 -2.61 -14.77
CA PRO A 11 11.95 -1.26 -14.25
C PRO A 11 13.10 -1.09 -13.25
N ASN A 12 13.76 0.06 -13.29
CA ASN A 12 14.88 0.37 -12.41
C ASN A 12 14.44 0.14 -10.95
N PRO A 13 15.19 -0.60 -10.10
CA PRO A 13 14.79 -0.94 -8.73
C PRO A 13 14.34 0.28 -7.90
N TYR A 14 14.93 1.45 -8.12
CA TYR A 14 14.50 2.71 -7.50
C TYR A 14 13.08 3.13 -7.88
N SER A 15 12.69 2.93 -9.15
CA SER A 15 11.33 3.23 -9.60
C SER A 15 10.31 2.25 -9.03
N ILE A 16 10.67 0.97 -8.89
CA ILE A 16 9.82 -0.02 -8.22
C ILE A 16 9.65 0.34 -6.76
N PHE A 17 10.72 0.73 -6.08
CA PHE A 17 10.66 1.18 -4.69
C PHE A 17 9.76 2.41 -4.53
N ALA A 18 9.96 3.44 -5.36
CA ALA A 18 9.16 4.67 -5.30
C ALA A 18 7.66 4.40 -5.51
N ILE A 19 7.30 3.61 -6.54
CA ILE A 19 5.90 3.26 -6.81
C ILE A 19 5.32 2.46 -5.65
N ASN A 20 6.07 1.50 -5.11
CA ASN A 20 5.62 0.63 -4.04
C ASN A 20 5.44 1.40 -2.71
N THR A 21 6.34 2.32 -2.38
CA THR A 21 6.19 3.23 -1.22
C THR A 21 5.00 4.16 -1.41
N PHE A 22 4.81 4.72 -2.61
CA PHE A 22 3.67 5.58 -2.90
C PHE A 22 2.34 4.80 -2.79
N GLN A 23 2.31 3.57 -3.28
CA GLN A 23 1.16 2.67 -3.19
C GLN A 23 0.81 2.32 -1.73
N MET A 24 1.81 2.07 -0.87
CA MET A 24 1.58 1.87 0.56
C MET A 24 1.03 3.14 1.23
N GLY A 25 1.60 4.30 0.94
CA GLY A 25 1.16 5.58 1.51
C GLY A 25 -0.29 5.88 1.16
N ILE A 26 -0.69 5.66 -0.09
CA ILE A 26 -2.08 5.78 -0.54
C ILE A 26 -2.99 4.81 0.20
N SER A 27 -2.57 3.55 0.34
CA SER A 27 -3.35 2.52 1.07
C SER A 27 -3.59 2.93 2.53
N ILE A 28 -2.55 3.37 3.23
CA ILE A 28 -2.64 3.82 4.62
C ILE A 28 -3.57 5.04 4.72
N PHE A 29 -3.42 6.01 3.81
CA PHE A 29 -4.25 7.22 3.79
C PHE A 29 -5.75 6.89 3.62
N LEU A 30 -6.08 5.98 2.70
CA LEU A 30 -7.45 5.50 2.50
C LEU A 30 -8.00 4.81 3.76
N PHE A 31 -7.22 3.92 4.37
CA PHE A 31 -7.62 3.23 5.60
C PHE A 31 -7.86 4.20 6.76
N VAL A 32 -7.00 5.22 6.92
CA VAL A 32 -7.15 6.26 7.95
C VAL A 32 -8.41 7.11 7.71
N GLN A 33 -8.69 7.48 6.46
CA GLN A 33 -9.89 8.24 6.12
C GLN A 33 -11.18 7.45 6.39
N ILE A 34 -11.17 6.14 6.09
CA ILE A 34 -12.28 5.24 6.43
C ILE A 34 -12.41 5.12 7.95
N GLY A 35 -11.31 4.95 8.68
CA GLY A 35 -11.30 4.89 10.14
C GLY A 35 -11.87 6.15 10.78
N LYS A 36 -11.48 7.34 10.30
CA LYS A 36 -12.06 8.63 10.73
C LYS A 36 -13.56 8.72 10.46
N TYR A 37 -14.00 8.27 9.28
CA TYR A 37 -15.42 8.29 8.95
C TYR A 37 -16.22 7.34 9.85
N LEU A 38 -15.66 6.18 10.19
CA LEU A 38 -16.26 5.25 11.13
C LEU A 38 -16.29 5.81 12.56
N ASP A 39 -15.20 6.42 13.06
CA ASP A 39 -15.20 7.08 14.38
C ASP A 39 -16.31 8.13 14.46
N TYR A 40 -16.42 9.00 13.45
CA TYR A 40 -17.46 10.03 13.40
C TYR A 40 -18.87 9.44 13.38
N LYS A 41 -19.08 8.32 12.66
CA LYS A 41 -20.40 7.71 12.51
C LYS A 41 -20.84 6.94 13.76
N TYR A 42 -19.90 6.31 14.47
CA TYR A 42 -20.18 5.46 15.63
C TYR A 42 -19.89 6.13 16.98
N GLY A 43 -19.35 7.36 16.99
CA GLY A 43 -19.04 8.11 18.21
C GLY A 43 -17.86 7.53 18.99
N PHE A 44 -16.96 6.81 18.33
CA PHE A 44 -15.74 6.33 18.96
C PHE A 44 -14.70 7.48 19.02
N ASP A 45 -14.01 7.57 20.16
CA ASP A 45 -13.05 8.63 20.48
C ASP A 45 -11.70 8.34 19.78
N GLU A 46 -11.67 8.51 18.45
CA GLU A 46 -10.51 8.26 17.56
C GLU A 46 -9.91 6.84 17.60
N THR A 47 -10.55 5.92 18.32
CA THR A 47 -10.02 4.58 18.56
C THR A 47 -10.05 3.76 17.27
N LEU A 48 -11.10 3.91 16.46
CA LEU A 48 -11.21 3.18 15.20
C LEU A 48 -10.22 3.69 14.15
N LYS A 49 -9.97 5.00 14.10
CA LYS A 49 -8.94 5.64 13.29
C LYS A 49 -7.57 5.06 13.62
N ILE A 50 -7.20 4.97 14.90
CA ILE A 50 -5.90 4.42 15.32
C ILE A 50 -5.79 2.95 14.93
N ILE A 51 -6.83 2.15 15.20
CA ILE A 51 -6.86 0.73 14.83
C ILE A 51 -6.74 0.56 13.31
N PHE A 52 -7.51 1.29 12.52
CA PHE A 52 -7.45 1.23 11.06
C PHE A 52 -6.12 1.74 10.50
N ALA A 53 -5.50 2.75 11.12
CA ALA A 53 -4.18 3.23 10.75
C ALA A 53 -3.11 2.15 10.95
N ILE A 54 -3.13 1.47 12.10
CA ILE A 54 -2.20 0.39 12.42
C ILE A 54 -2.42 -0.80 11.48
N ILE A 55 -3.67 -1.18 11.23
CA ILE A 55 -4.01 -2.25 10.27
C ILE A 55 -3.52 -1.88 8.87
N GLY A 56 -3.82 -0.66 8.39
CA GLY A 56 -3.38 -0.17 7.08
C GLY A 56 -1.85 -0.16 6.96
N PHE A 57 -1.14 0.21 8.03
CA PHE A 57 0.31 0.16 8.08
C PHE A 57 0.85 -1.27 8.02
N ILE A 58 0.31 -2.19 8.82
CA ILE A 58 0.73 -3.60 8.81
C ILE A 58 0.45 -4.24 7.45
N VAL A 59 -0.73 -4.02 6.87
CA VAL A 59 -1.10 -4.56 5.56
C VAL A 59 -0.19 -4.00 4.48
N GLY A 60 0.02 -2.68 4.46
CA GLY A 60 0.95 -2.03 3.54
C GLY A 60 2.35 -2.63 3.67
N PHE A 61 2.88 -2.68 4.90
CA PHE A 61 4.20 -3.22 5.23
C PHE A 61 4.37 -4.66 4.77
N PHE A 62 3.38 -5.50 5.06
CA PHE A 62 3.39 -6.90 4.67
C PHE A 62 3.35 -7.06 3.14
N LEU A 63 2.60 -6.22 2.43
CA LEU A 63 2.55 -6.23 0.98
C LEU A 63 3.93 -5.89 0.39
N SER A 64 4.60 -4.87 0.90
CA SER A 64 5.94 -4.50 0.44
C SER A 64 6.99 -5.52 0.79
N TYR A 65 6.93 -6.09 1.99
CA TYR A 65 7.80 -7.20 2.37
C TYR A 65 7.65 -8.38 1.41
N LYS A 66 6.41 -8.70 1.03
CA LYS A 66 6.11 -9.76 0.05
C LYS A 66 6.60 -9.41 -1.36
N THR A 67 6.51 -8.14 -1.77
CA THR A 67 7.06 -7.66 -3.05
C THR A 67 8.58 -7.82 -3.10
N ILE A 68 9.27 -7.51 -2.01
CA ILE A 68 10.74 -7.67 -1.91
C ILE A 68 11.14 -9.15 -1.91
N LYS A 69 10.41 -10.02 -1.17
CA LYS A 69 10.72 -11.46 -1.11
C LYS A 69 10.44 -12.21 -2.43
N LYS A 70 9.58 -11.66 -3.28
CA LYS A 70 9.20 -12.29 -4.56
C LYS A 70 10.11 -11.88 -5.73
N ASN A 71 10.93 -10.85 -5.55
CA ASN A 71 11.95 -10.41 -6.49
C ASN A 71 13.31 -11.01 -6.15
#